data_AF-A0A6V8PEH6-F1
#
_entry.id   AF-A0A6V8PEH6-F1
#
_cell.length_a   1.000
_cell.length_b   1.000
_cell.length_c   1.000
_cell.angle_alpha   90.00
_cell.angle_beta   90.00
_cell.angle_gamma   90.00
#
_symmetry.space_group_name_H-M   'P 1'
#
loop_
_entity.id
_entity.type
_entity.pdbx_description
1 polymer ?
#
loop_
_entity_poly.entity_id
_entity_poly.type
_entity_poly.pdbx_seq_one_letter_code
_entity_poly.pdbx_strand_id
1 'polypeptide(L)'
;MDIMALLLDHPLGEGDAETINSKVITDLTSQAWGLYKTVCLSLQKTIDFVDTRDMKGEEKKIIRSRAQELQRAIEQAPKSVKWKLRAAIGEKIQWYDLPEEVARGATSTNAYQEIIDAAAKDGYTPLPWGSMPIAASLALIPMVVFFNLWPNWGTTLYGEVRGASDYKRNVLGMGGALLVTTILAIIFLALIAKTIGWEFYHAANFTFWAGTSPLPLFPYPGLLVAFITQNPVLQLWILLSLSLWFWGWSGTVFLSSSRVIFAAAFDRVLPEWMATVSARFRTPTGALIVMTIPSIIVSLLYSYYPGFITLTLASAAVIAITYVGTTVAAIVLPYRKRELFNASPVSRYTIGGIPAITISGVIFLLFLLYNIYMWSVDAVYGLNSPLSAIYMLSLYILAIVLYFGFKRYRRRQGIDINMAYQEIPVE
;
A
#
# COMPACT_ATOMS: atom_id res chain seq x y z
N MET A 1 7.17 -27.64 -32.99
CA MET A 1 7.40 -26.91 -34.25
C MET A 1 8.86 -26.50 -34.31
N ASP A 2 9.36 -25.80 -33.30
CA ASP A 2 10.75 -25.30 -33.27
C ASP A 2 11.82 -26.41 -33.34
N ILE A 3 11.62 -27.53 -32.63
CA ILE A 3 12.54 -28.69 -32.72
C ILE A 3 12.61 -29.26 -34.15
N MET A 4 11.49 -29.25 -34.89
CA MET A 4 11.46 -29.74 -36.28
C MET A 4 12.22 -28.79 -37.21
N ALA A 5 12.08 -27.47 -37.01
CA ALA A 5 12.83 -26.49 -37.78
C ALA A 5 14.34 -26.62 -37.53
N LEU A 6 14.76 -26.71 -36.26
CA LEU A 6 16.17 -26.91 -35.89
C LEU A 6 16.76 -28.18 -36.51
N LEU A 7 16.03 -29.31 -36.44
CA LEU A 7 16.48 -30.57 -37.03
C LEU A 7 16.48 -30.54 -38.56
N LEU A 8 15.68 -29.70 -39.19
CA LEU A 8 15.68 -29.54 -40.65
C LEU A 8 16.86 -28.68 -41.11
N ASP A 9 17.06 -27.54 -40.45
CA ASP A 9 18.01 -26.51 -40.86
C ASP A 9 19.46 -26.87 -40.50
N HIS A 10 19.68 -27.57 -39.38
CA HIS A 10 21.03 -27.85 -38.88
C HIS A 10 21.33 -29.35 -38.77
N PRO A 11 22.47 -29.83 -39.31
CA PRO A 11 22.93 -31.19 -39.10
C PRO A 11 23.42 -31.39 -37.66
N LEU A 12 23.52 -32.66 -37.24
CA LEU A 12 24.18 -33.00 -35.98
C LEU A 12 25.70 -32.94 -36.16
N GLY A 13 26.42 -32.41 -35.17
CA GLY A 13 27.87 -32.31 -35.18
C GLY A 13 28.46 -32.20 -33.77
N GLU A 14 29.79 -32.19 -33.65
CA GLU A 14 30.48 -32.05 -32.36
C GLU A 14 30.96 -30.61 -32.07
N GLY A 15 30.74 -29.68 -33.00
CA GLY A 15 31.18 -28.28 -32.90
C GLY A 15 30.01 -27.29 -32.85
N ASP A 16 30.32 -26.04 -32.49
CA ASP A 16 29.30 -24.99 -32.31
C ASP A 16 29.05 -24.14 -33.57
N ALA A 17 29.67 -24.49 -34.70
CA ALA A 17 29.50 -23.77 -35.97
C ALA A 17 28.39 -24.38 -36.82
N GLU A 18 27.19 -23.78 -36.79
CA GLU A 18 26.03 -24.13 -37.65
C GLU A 18 25.57 -25.60 -37.55
N THR A 19 25.88 -26.29 -36.44
CA THR A 19 25.41 -27.66 -36.17
C THR A 19 24.75 -27.76 -34.80
N ILE A 20 23.86 -28.76 -34.65
CA ILE A 20 23.35 -29.14 -33.34
C ILE A 20 24.45 -29.95 -32.64
N ASN A 21 25.05 -29.37 -31.60
CA ASN A 21 26.15 -29.98 -30.87
C ASN A 21 25.68 -31.21 -30.08
N SER A 22 25.85 -32.39 -30.67
CA SER A 22 25.43 -33.67 -30.10
C SER A 22 26.26 -34.06 -28.89
N LYS A 23 27.53 -33.63 -28.82
CA LYS A 23 28.43 -33.89 -27.69
C LYS A 23 27.95 -33.18 -26.41
N VAL A 24 27.62 -31.90 -26.51
CA VAL A 24 27.06 -31.13 -25.37
C VAL A 24 25.75 -31.75 -24.89
N ILE A 25 24.85 -32.11 -25.81
CA ILE A 25 23.56 -32.73 -25.46
C ILE A 25 23.77 -34.09 -24.78
N THR A 26 24.68 -34.93 -25.30
CA THR A 26 24.97 -36.25 -24.73
C THR A 26 25.67 -36.16 -23.37
N ASP A 27 26.58 -35.21 -23.17
CA ASP A 27 27.24 -34.96 -21.89
C ASP A 27 26.24 -34.53 -20.81
N LEU A 28 25.37 -33.56 -21.12
CA LEU A 28 24.35 -33.06 -20.19
C LEU A 28 23.31 -34.14 -19.84
N THR A 29 22.80 -34.85 -20.85
CA THR A 29 21.79 -35.92 -20.65
C THR A 29 22.37 -37.14 -19.94
N SER A 30 23.69 -37.38 -20.02
CA SER A 30 24.35 -38.49 -19.31
C SER A 30 24.58 -38.21 -17.82
N GLN A 31 24.53 -36.94 -17.42
CA GLN A 31 24.63 -36.51 -16.02
C GLN A 31 23.26 -36.33 -15.36
N ALA A 32 22.25 -35.87 -16.11
CA ALA A 32 20.93 -35.53 -15.58
C ALA A 32 19.81 -36.40 -16.17
N TRP A 33 19.27 -37.32 -15.36
CA TRP A 33 18.18 -38.23 -15.79
C TRP A 33 16.90 -37.49 -16.18
N GLY A 34 16.53 -36.43 -15.46
CA GLY A 34 15.33 -35.64 -15.79
C GLY A 34 15.45 -34.98 -17.15
N LEU A 35 16.62 -34.38 -17.45
CA LEU A 35 16.89 -33.79 -18.76
C LEU A 35 16.89 -34.84 -19.88
N TYR A 36 17.56 -35.98 -19.66
CA TYR A 36 17.51 -37.14 -20.58
C TYR A 36 16.07 -37.51 -20.91
N LYS A 37 15.21 -37.67 -19.90
CA LYS A 37 13.83 -38.11 -20.09
C LYS A 37 13.04 -37.08 -20.90
N THR A 38 13.17 -35.80 -20.58
CA THR A 38 12.49 -34.71 -21.28
C THR A 38 12.93 -34.61 -22.75
N VAL A 39 14.23 -34.74 -23.02
CA VAL A 39 14.78 -34.70 -24.38
C VAL A 39 14.30 -35.90 -25.20
N CYS A 40 14.39 -37.13 -24.68
CA CYS A 40 13.91 -38.32 -25.37
C CYS A 40 12.40 -38.27 -25.65
N LEU A 41 11.59 -37.81 -24.69
CA LEU A 41 10.15 -37.63 -24.89
C LEU A 41 9.85 -36.59 -25.98
N SER A 42 10.59 -35.48 -26.00
CA SER A 42 10.43 -34.43 -27.01
C SER A 42 10.84 -34.90 -28.40
N LEU A 43 11.93 -35.67 -28.52
CA LEU A 43 12.37 -36.26 -29.78
C LEU A 43 11.37 -37.30 -30.30
N GLN A 44 10.86 -38.18 -29.43
CA GLN A 44 9.85 -39.16 -29.81
C GLN A 44 8.56 -38.49 -30.30
N LYS A 45 8.05 -37.50 -29.53
CA LYS A 45 6.89 -36.71 -29.96
C LYS A 45 7.14 -36.00 -31.28
N THR A 46 8.37 -35.53 -31.52
CA THR A 46 8.73 -34.90 -32.79
C THR A 46 8.66 -35.90 -33.94
N ILE A 47 9.19 -37.10 -33.78
CA ILE A 47 9.13 -38.18 -34.78
C ILE A 47 7.66 -38.53 -35.10
N ASP A 48 6.84 -38.73 -34.08
CA ASP A 48 5.42 -39.08 -34.25
C ASP A 48 4.62 -37.94 -34.92
N PHE A 49 4.96 -36.70 -34.58
CA PHE A 49 4.25 -35.51 -35.04
C PHE A 49 4.59 -35.11 -36.48
N VAL A 50 5.82 -35.36 -36.94
CA VAL A 50 6.27 -35.07 -38.32
C VAL A 50 5.38 -35.74 -39.37
N ASP A 51 4.85 -36.93 -39.06
CA ASP A 51 4.02 -37.68 -40.00
C ASP A 51 2.65 -37.03 -40.22
N THR A 52 2.12 -36.34 -39.21
CA THR A 52 0.81 -35.67 -39.24
C THR A 52 0.83 -34.32 -39.96
N ARG A 53 2.00 -33.81 -40.34
CA ARG A 53 2.15 -32.48 -40.97
C ARG A 53 2.16 -32.56 -42.49
N ASP A 54 1.63 -31.52 -43.13
CA ASP A 54 1.72 -31.34 -44.57
C ASP A 54 3.09 -30.73 -44.93
N MET A 55 4.06 -31.60 -45.24
CA MET A 55 5.46 -31.24 -45.52
C MET A 55 6.01 -32.15 -46.61
N LYS A 56 7.06 -31.71 -47.32
CA LYS A 56 7.68 -32.51 -48.38
C LYS A 56 8.26 -33.81 -47.81
N GLY A 57 8.14 -34.91 -48.54
CA GLY A 57 8.58 -36.23 -48.08
C GLY A 57 10.07 -36.29 -47.72
N GLU A 58 10.92 -35.51 -48.39
CA GLU A 58 12.36 -35.42 -48.08
C GLU A 58 12.65 -34.70 -46.76
N GLU A 59 11.92 -33.62 -46.45
CA GLU A 59 12.06 -32.88 -45.18
C GLU A 59 11.67 -33.76 -43.98
N LYS A 60 10.59 -34.55 -44.12
CA LYS A 60 10.16 -35.52 -43.11
C LYS A 60 11.24 -36.57 -42.83
N LYS A 61 11.90 -37.09 -43.87
CA LYS A 61 12.99 -38.06 -43.74
C LYS A 61 14.19 -37.48 -42.99
N ILE A 62 14.58 -36.24 -43.31
CA ILE A 62 15.72 -35.56 -42.66
C ILE A 62 15.47 -35.39 -41.16
N ILE A 63 14.30 -34.85 -40.79
CA ILE A 63 13.95 -34.62 -39.37
C ILE A 63 13.92 -35.94 -38.61
N ARG A 64 13.30 -36.99 -39.19
CA ARG A 64 13.24 -38.32 -38.56
C ARG A 64 14.64 -38.91 -38.38
N SER A 65 15.47 -38.87 -39.42
CA SER A 65 16.82 -39.43 -39.39
C SER A 65 17.65 -38.76 -38.30
N ARG A 66 17.65 -37.42 -38.24
CA ARG A 66 18.43 -36.66 -37.25
C ARG A 66 17.88 -36.81 -35.83
N ALA A 67 16.56 -36.85 -35.65
CA ALA A 67 15.96 -37.11 -34.34
C ALA A 67 16.37 -38.50 -33.80
N GLN A 68 16.32 -39.53 -34.67
CA GLN A 68 16.71 -40.89 -34.31
C GLN A 68 18.21 -41.02 -34.07
N GLU A 69 19.04 -40.33 -34.86
CA GLU A 69 20.48 -40.30 -34.67
C GLU A 69 20.86 -39.68 -33.32
N LEU A 70 20.26 -38.53 -32.97
CA LEU A 70 20.47 -37.88 -31.67
C LEU A 70 19.97 -38.76 -30.52
N GLN A 71 18.82 -39.42 -30.68
CA GLN A 71 18.30 -40.35 -29.68
C GLN A 71 19.26 -41.52 -29.43
N ARG A 72 19.81 -42.12 -30.50
CA ARG A 72 20.81 -43.21 -30.38
C ARG A 72 22.10 -42.72 -29.71
N ALA A 73 22.58 -41.54 -30.06
CA ALA A 73 23.76 -40.95 -29.43
C ALA A 73 23.55 -40.73 -27.92
N ILE A 74 22.37 -40.22 -27.54
CA ILE A 74 21.97 -40.06 -26.14
C ILE A 74 21.86 -41.41 -25.43
N GLU A 75 21.33 -42.46 -26.06
CA GLU A 75 21.20 -43.78 -25.45
C GLU A 75 22.56 -44.47 -25.23
N GLN A 76 23.48 -44.35 -26.18
CA GLN A 76 24.79 -45.01 -26.16
C GLN A 76 25.82 -44.34 -25.23
N ALA A 77 25.64 -43.05 -24.92
CA ALA A 77 26.59 -42.32 -24.08
C ALA A 77 26.71 -42.92 -22.65
N PRO A 78 27.92 -42.94 -22.04
CA PRO A 78 28.12 -43.53 -20.72
C PRO A 78 27.40 -42.72 -19.63
N LYS A 79 26.51 -43.38 -18.89
CA LYS A 79 25.70 -42.73 -17.84
C LYS A 79 26.42 -42.67 -16.50
N SER A 80 26.33 -41.51 -15.84
CA SER A 80 26.87 -41.32 -14.48
C SER A 80 26.18 -42.20 -13.44
N VAL A 81 26.85 -42.46 -12.31
CA VAL A 81 26.27 -43.26 -11.21
C VAL A 81 24.99 -42.60 -10.66
N LYS A 82 24.99 -41.27 -10.49
CA LYS A 82 23.82 -40.49 -10.06
C LYS A 82 22.64 -40.66 -11.01
N TRP A 83 22.90 -40.65 -12.32
CA TRP A 83 21.88 -40.89 -13.34
C TRP A 83 21.28 -42.28 -13.20
N LYS A 84 22.10 -43.33 -13.06
CA LYS A 84 21.63 -44.73 -12.94
C LYS A 84 20.77 -44.94 -11.70
N LEU A 85 21.15 -44.34 -10.57
CA LEU A 85 20.35 -44.35 -9.34
C LEU A 85 19.00 -43.66 -9.55
N ARG A 86 18.99 -42.48 -10.19
CA ARG A 86 17.75 -41.76 -10.50
C ARG A 86 16.86 -42.50 -11.50
N ALA A 87 17.45 -43.25 -12.43
CA ALA A 87 16.74 -44.08 -13.40
C ALA A 87 16.03 -45.26 -12.76
N ALA A 88 16.62 -45.89 -11.73
CA ALA A 88 15.98 -46.97 -10.98
C ALA A 88 14.72 -46.51 -10.22
N ILE A 89 14.68 -45.25 -9.78
CA ILE A 89 13.49 -44.64 -9.17
C ILE A 89 12.39 -44.40 -10.24
N GLY A 90 12.80 -44.02 -11.45
CA GLY A 90 11.92 -43.80 -12.59
C GLY A 90 10.97 -42.62 -12.40
N GLU A 91 9.83 -42.66 -13.07
CA GLU A 91 8.84 -41.56 -13.10
C GLU A 91 8.02 -41.44 -11.81
N LYS A 92 8.27 -42.28 -10.80
CA LYS A 92 7.59 -42.24 -9.50
C LYS A 92 7.85 -40.95 -8.71
N ILE A 93 9.00 -40.33 -8.95
CA ILE A 93 9.33 -38.98 -8.44
C ILE A 93 9.28 -38.03 -9.63
N GLN A 94 8.60 -36.90 -9.47
CA GLN A 94 8.57 -35.83 -10.46
C GLN A 94 9.99 -35.35 -10.79
N TRP A 95 10.29 -35.08 -12.06
CA TRP A 95 11.64 -34.72 -12.53
C TRP A 95 11.72 -33.36 -13.23
N TYR A 96 10.63 -32.63 -13.26
CA TYR A 96 10.49 -31.31 -13.87
C TYR A 96 9.73 -30.39 -12.92
N ASP A 97 10.03 -29.10 -12.94
CA ASP A 97 9.27 -28.09 -12.22
C ASP A 97 8.11 -27.62 -13.10
N LEU A 98 6.95 -27.40 -12.50
CA LEU A 98 5.83 -26.76 -13.19
C LEU A 98 6.12 -25.25 -13.24
N PRO A 99 5.97 -24.59 -14.39
CA PRO A 99 6.04 -23.13 -14.45
C PRO A 99 4.99 -22.52 -13.51
N GLU A 100 5.32 -21.42 -12.83
CA GLU A 100 4.45 -20.73 -11.85
C GLU A 100 3.10 -20.23 -12.45
N GLU A 101 2.84 -20.42 -13.74
CA GLU A 101 1.66 -19.90 -14.45
C GLU A 101 0.49 -20.88 -14.65
N VAL A 102 0.50 -22.08 -14.06
CA VAL A 102 -0.65 -23.02 -14.14
C VAL A 102 -1.21 -23.40 -12.77
N ALA A 103 -1.32 -22.41 -11.87
CA ALA A 103 -2.29 -22.44 -10.77
C ALA A 103 -3.72 -22.04 -11.24
N ARG A 104 -4.05 -22.24 -12.52
CA ARG A 104 -5.43 -22.16 -13.06
C ARG A 104 -6.09 -23.52 -13.22
N GLY A 105 -5.49 -24.55 -12.62
CA GLY A 105 -6.07 -25.89 -12.49
C GLY A 105 -5.83 -26.39 -11.07
N ALA A 106 -6.39 -25.70 -10.09
CA ALA A 106 -6.44 -26.23 -8.73
C ALA A 106 -7.17 -27.58 -8.77
N THR A 107 -6.46 -28.65 -8.38
CA THR A 107 -7.07 -29.68 -7.54
C THR A 107 -7.96 -28.96 -6.54
N SER A 108 -9.22 -29.36 -6.44
CA SER A 108 -10.29 -28.67 -5.73
C SER A 108 -10.09 -28.61 -4.21
N THR A 109 -8.97 -28.09 -3.74
CA THR A 109 -8.80 -27.67 -2.36
C THR A 109 -9.48 -26.33 -2.25
N ASN A 110 -10.48 -26.29 -1.38
CA ASN A 110 -11.27 -25.11 -1.12
C ASN A 110 -10.37 -24.02 -0.53
N ALA A 111 -9.80 -23.13 -1.36
CA ALA A 111 -8.89 -22.07 -0.92
C ALA A 111 -9.47 -21.20 0.21
N TYR A 112 -10.80 -21.06 0.23
CA TYR A 112 -11.53 -20.43 1.33
C TYR A 112 -11.30 -21.17 2.65
N GLN A 113 -11.46 -22.49 2.65
CA GLN A 113 -11.25 -23.33 3.83
C GLN A 113 -9.77 -23.43 4.20
N GLU A 114 -8.87 -23.50 3.22
CA GLU A 114 -7.41 -23.52 3.48
C GLU A 114 -6.97 -22.29 4.27
N ILE A 115 -7.50 -21.11 3.96
CA ILE A 115 -7.20 -19.87 4.68
C ILE A 115 -7.72 -19.92 6.12
N ILE A 116 -8.93 -20.46 6.33
CA ILE A 116 -9.52 -20.61 7.67
C ILE A 116 -8.71 -21.62 8.48
N ASP A 117 -8.34 -22.75 7.88
CA ASP A 117 -7.57 -23.81 8.53
C ASP A 117 -6.14 -23.34 8.84
N ALA A 118 -5.53 -22.55 7.95
CA ALA A 118 -4.23 -21.91 8.19
C ALA A 118 -4.29 -20.93 9.36
N ALA A 119 -5.31 -20.08 9.43
CA ALA A 119 -5.51 -19.18 10.57
C ALA A 119 -5.66 -19.97 11.88
N ALA A 120 -6.46 -21.03 11.88
CA ALA A 120 -6.66 -21.88 13.06
C ALA A 120 -5.36 -22.59 13.48
N LYS A 121 -4.56 -23.07 12.53
CA LYS A 121 -3.24 -23.66 12.77
C LYS A 121 -2.26 -22.67 13.40
N ASP A 122 -2.34 -21.41 13.00
CA ASP A 122 -1.55 -20.31 13.54
C ASP A 122 -2.12 -19.73 14.85
N GLY A 123 -3.15 -20.37 15.42
CA GLY A 123 -3.72 -20.05 16.73
C GLY A 123 -4.78 -18.95 16.72
N TYR A 124 -5.30 -18.55 15.55
CA TYR A 124 -6.36 -17.56 15.43
C TYR A 124 -7.65 -18.18 14.88
N THR A 125 -8.72 -18.13 15.69
CA THR A 125 -10.07 -18.52 15.24
C THR A 125 -10.94 -17.27 15.13
N PRO A 126 -11.37 -16.88 13.92
CA PRO A 126 -12.26 -15.75 13.74
C PRO A 126 -13.57 -15.92 14.50
N LEU A 127 -14.02 -14.87 15.18
CA LEU A 127 -15.32 -14.85 15.83
C LEU A 127 -16.43 -14.51 14.82
N PRO A 128 -17.61 -15.15 14.89
CA PRO A 128 -18.77 -14.78 14.08
C PRO A 128 -19.17 -13.32 14.26
N TRP A 129 -19.69 -12.70 13.19
CA TRP A 129 -20.13 -11.30 13.18
C TRP A 129 -21.05 -10.93 14.36
N GLY A 130 -21.99 -11.83 14.73
CA GLY A 130 -22.92 -11.60 15.83
C GLY A 130 -22.31 -11.70 17.24
N SER A 131 -21.07 -12.15 17.37
CA SER A 131 -20.41 -12.45 18.65
C SER A 131 -19.17 -11.59 18.92
N MET A 132 -19.04 -10.45 18.23
CA MET A 132 -17.89 -9.57 18.36
C MET A 132 -17.76 -9.00 19.80
N PRO A 133 -16.62 -9.19 20.47
CA PRO A 133 -16.41 -8.70 21.83
C PRO A 133 -16.21 -7.19 21.82
N ILE A 134 -17.23 -6.44 22.26
CA ILE A 134 -17.24 -4.97 22.29
C ILE A 134 -15.97 -4.42 22.97
N ALA A 135 -15.60 -4.96 24.13
CA ALA A 135 -14.43 -4.50 24.88
C ALA A 135 -13.12 -4.64 24.10
N ALA A 136 -12.93 -5.75 23.38
CA ALA A 136 -11.74 -5.94 22.56
C ALA A 136 -11.81 -5.09 21.27
N SER A 137 -13.01 -4.85 20.73
CA SER A 137 -13.20 -3.92 19.61
C SER A 137 -12.83 -2.48 19.97
N LEU A 138 -13.04 -2.05 21.22
CA LEU A 138 -12.59 -0.73 21.68
C LEU A 138 -11.06 -0.59 21.66
N ALA A 139 -10.30 -1.68 21.82
CA ALA A 139 -8.85 -1.65 21.68
C ALA A 139 -8.39 -1.39 20.23
N LEU A 140 -9.28 -1.50 19.24
CA LEU A 140 -8.99 -1.13 17.84
C LEU A 140 -9.13 0.37 17.59
N ILE A 141 -9.66 1.15 18.54
CA ILE A 141 -9.85 2.60 18.37
C ILE A 141 -8.55 3.29 17.93
N PRO A 142 -7.38 3.08 18.55
CA PRO A 142 -6.15 3.72 18.11
C PRO A 142 -5.70 3.31 16.71
N MET A 143 -6.13 2.15 16.21
CA MET A 143 -5.87 1.72 14.83
C MET A 143 -6.81 2.43 13.84
N VAL A 144 -8.11 2.52 14.18
CA VAL A 144 -9.16 3.07 13.29
C VAL A 144 -9.17 4.61 13.31
N VAL A 145 -8.80 5.24 14.43
CA VAL A 145 -8.82 6.69 14.57
C VAL A 145 -7.92 7.37 13.55
N PHE A 146 -6.88 6.67 13.07
CA PHE A 146 -6.04 7.15 11.98
C PHE A 146 -6.89 7.60 10.79
N PHE A 147 -7.94 6.87 10.40
CA PHE A 147 -8.81 7.24 9.30
C PHE A 147 -9.64 8.51 9.60
N ASN A 148 -10.08 8.69 10.84
CA ASN A 148 -11.02 9.75 11.24
C ASN A 148 -10.37 11.03 11.79
N LEU A 149 -9.04 11.10 11.91
CA LEU A 149 -8.34 12.34 12.30
C LEU A 149 -8.20 13.36 11.16
N TRP A 150 -8.31 12.93 9.90
CA TRP A 150 -8.12 13.74 8.70
C TRP A 150 -9.27 14.67 8.24
N PRO A 151 -10.55 14.46 8.59
CA PRO A 151 -11.65 15.30 8.11
C PRO A 151 -11.48 16.80 8.42
N ASN A 152 -10.68 17.15 9.44
CA ASN A 152 -10.37 18.55 9.74
C ASN A 152 -9.56 19.25 8.63
N TRP A 153 -8.83 18.55 7.76
CA TRP A 153 -8.14 19.17 6.62
C TRP A 153 -9.09 19.90 5.67
N GLY A 154 -10.35 19.45 5.61
CA GLY A 154 -11.41 20.14 4.89
C GLY A 154 -11.61 21.58 5.34
N THR A 155 -11.35 21.94 6.61
CA THR A 155 -11.55 23.30 7.16
C THR A 155 -10.82 24.39 6.39
N THR A 156 -9.64 24.09 5.85
CA THR A 156 -8.86 25.04 5.02
C THR A 156 -9.55 25.40 3.70
N LEU A 157 -10.53 24.59 3.27
CA LEU A 157 -11.36 24.83 2.09
C LEU A 157 -12.68 25.52 2.44
N TYR A 158 -13.06 25.57 3.72
CA TYR A 158 -14.34 26.17 4.15
C TYR A 158 -14.37 27.69 3.97
N GLY A 159 -13.23 28.38 3.92
CA GLY A 159 -13.19 29.81 3.57
C GLY A 159 -13.80 30.11 2.18
N GLU A 160 -13.84 29.12 1.28
CA GLU A 160 -14.44 29.23 -0.05
C GLU A 160 -15.90 28.74 -0.10
N VAL A 161 -16.38 28.13 0.99
CA VAL A 161 -17.75 27.60 1.09
C VAL A 161 -18.69 28.70 1.56
N ARG A 162 -19.66 29.05 0.71
CA ARG A 162 -20.69 30.04 1.04
C ARG A 162 -21.41 29.69 2.35
N GLY A 163 -21.31 30.57 3.34
CA GLY A 163 -21.97 30.41 4.64
C GLY A 163 -21.21 29.59 5.67
N ALA A 164 -19.89 29.37 5.48
CA ALA A 164 -19.02 28.75 6.47
C ALA A 164 -18.89 29.54 7.79
N SER A 165 -19.27 30.82 7.78
CA SER A 165 -19.36 31.68 8.97
C SER A 165 -20.52 31.30 9.92
N ASP A 166 -21.48 30.49 9.46
CA ASP A 166 -22.55 29.95 10.30
C ASP A 166 -22.11 28.63 10.95
N TYR A 167 -21.89 28.70 12.28
CA TYR A 167 -21.51 27.55 13.11
C TYR A 167 -22.40 26.31 12.87
N LYS A 168 -23.72 26.48 12.73
CA LYS A 168 -24.63 25.34 12.56
C LYS A 168 -24.42 24.66 11.22
N ARG A 169 -24.22 25.44 10.14
CA ARG A 169 -23.94 24.90 8.80
C ARG A 169 -22.61 24.17 8.76
N ASN A 170 -21.60 24.70 9.44
CA ASN A 170 -20.29 24.06 9.51
C ASN A 170 -20.35 22.72 10.26
N VAL A 171 -20.94 22.71 11.47
CA VAL A 171 -21.11 21.47 12.26
C VAL A 171 -21.97 20.44 11.51
N LEU A 172 -23.07 20.86 10.88
CA LEU A 172 -23.92 19.96 10.10
C LEU A 172 -23.19 19.42 8.87
N GLY A 173 -22.39 20.25 8.18
CA GLY A 173 -21.61 19.84 7.01
C GLY A 173 -20.54 18.81 7.36
N MET A 174 -19.65 19.14 8.31
CA MET A 174 -18.56 18.23 8.72
C MET A 174 -19.09 16.99 9.44
N GLY A 175 -20.01 17.19 10.41
CA GLY A 175 -20.62 16.10 11.16
C GLY A 175 -21.50 15.20 10.27
N GLY A 176 -22.23 15.78 9.32
CA GLY A 176 -23.02 15.05 8.35
C GLY A 176 -22.14 14.19 7.42
N ALA A 177 -21.04 14.74 6.92
CA ALA A 177 -20.08 13.98 6.13
C ALA A 177 -19.48 12.80 6.91
N LEU A 178 -19.12 13.01 8.18
CA LEU A 178 -18.64 11.96 9.09
C LEU A 178 -19.69 10.88 9.36
N LEU A 179 -20.95 11.27 9.60
CA LEU A 179 -22.04 10.32 9.82
C LEU A 179 -22.33 9.49 8.58
N VAL A 180 -22.44 10.13 7.40
CA VAL A 180 -22.69 9.44 6.14
C VAL A 180 -21.56 8.46 5.82
N THR A 181 -20.30 8.88 5.95
CA THR A 181 -19.13 8.00 5.71
C THR A 181 -19.08 6.84 6.70
N THR A 182 -19.40 7.07 7.97
CA THR A 182 -19.49 6.01 8.99
C THR A 182 -20.60 5.01 8.67
N ILE A 183 -21.79 5.48 8.28
CA ILE A 183 -22.91 4.61 7.87
C ILE A 183 -22.52 3.78 6.65
N LEU A 184 -21.90 4.40 5.63
CA LEU A 184 -21.42 3.70 4.44
C LEU A 184 -20.37 2.64 4.78
N ALA A 185 -19.45 2.94 5.72
CA ALA A 185 -18.47 1.97 6.19
C ALA A 185 -19.12 0.78 6.91
N ILE A 186 -20.13 1.02 7.76
CA ILE A 186 -20.91 -0.05 8.43
C ILE A 186 -21.64 -0.91 7.40
N ILE A 187 -22.33 -0.29 6.44
CA ILE A 187 -23.02 -1.00 5.35
C ILE A 187 -22.00 -1.83 4.54
N PHE A 188 -20.85 -1.26 4.23
CA PHE A 188 -19.80 -1.92 3.50
C PHE A 188 -19.26 -3.16 4.24
N LEU A 189 -18.95 -3.04 5.54
CA LEU A 189 -18.53 -4.17 6.36
C LEU A 189 -19.62 -5.24 6.48
N ALA A 190 -20.89 -4.85 6.61
CA ALA A 190 -22.01 -5.78 6.61
C ALA A 190 -22.17 -6.51 5.27
N LEU A 191 -21.93 -5.81 4.15
CA LEU A 191 -21.91 -6.43 2.83
C LEU A 191 -20.75 -7.42 2.70
N ILE A 192 -19.55 -7.10 3.18
CA ILE A 192 -18.43 -8.04 3.23
C ILE A 192 -18.79 -9.28 4.04
N ALA A 193 -19.34 -9.10 5.24
CA ALA A 193 -19.78 -10.21 6.09
C ALA A 193 -20.80 -11.11 5.38
N LYS A 194 -21.71 -10.52 4.57
CA LYS A 194 -22.72 -11.26 3.80
C LYS A 194 -22.18 -11.94 2.55
N THR A 195 -21.26 -11.33 1.81
CA THR A 195 -20.84 -11.80 0.48
C THR A 195 -19.55 -12.61 0.51
N ILE A 196 -18.57 -12.15 1.25
CA ILE A 196 -17.24 -12.76 1.38
C ILE A 196 -17.19 -13.69 2.58
N GLY A 197 -17.98 -13.42 3.62
CA GLY A 197 -17.91 -14.13 4.90
C GLY A 197 -17.00 -13.40 5.87
N TRP A 198 -17.51 -13.15 7.07
CA TRP A 198 -16.80 -12.37 8.09
C TRP A 198 -15.57 -13.11 8.62
N GLU A 199 -15.74 -14.40 8.90
CA GLU A 199 -14.69 -15.25 9.44
C GLU A 199 -13.54 -15.37 8.44
N PHE A 200 -13.85 -15.60 7.16
CA PHE A 200 -12.85 -15.67 6.11
C PHE A 200 -12.13 -14.34 5.91
N TYR A 201 -12.84 -13.22 5.90
CA TYR A 201 -12.20 -11.90 5.76
C TYR A 201 -11.16 -11.66 6.86
N HIS A 202 -11.48 -12.02 8.10
CA HIS A 202 -10.56 -11.93 9.22
C HIS A 202 -9.40 -12.93 9.11
N ALA A 203 -9.68 -14.20 8.78
CA ALA A 203 -8.65 -15.22 8.60
C ALA A 203 -7.67 -14.84 7.48
N ALA A 204 -8.17 -14.36 6.34
CA ALA A 204 -7.36 -13.93 5.21
C ALA A 204 -6.42 -12.77 5.58
N ASN A 205 -6.93 -11.77 6.29
CA ASN A 205 -6.10 -10.65 6.75
C ASN A 205 -5.07 -11.10 7.79
N PHE A 206 -5.46 -11.96 8.74
CA PHE A 206 -4.55 -12.48 9.75
C PHE A 206 -3.39 -13.28 9.12
N THR A 207 -3.69 -14.28 8.28
CA THR A 207 -2.66 -15.12 7.65
C THR A 207 -1.76 -14.31 6.72
N PHE A 208 -2.27 -13.24 6.09
CA PHE A 208 -1.46 -12.37 5.26
C PHE A 208 -0.39 -11.66 6.08
N TRP A 209 -0.78 -11.06 7.21
CA TRP A 209 0.17 -10.39 8.10
C TRP A 209 1.06 -11.37 8.90
N ALA A 210 0.58 -12.58 9.15
CA ALA A 210 1.38 -13.66 9.72
C ALA A 210 2.41 -14.25 8.72
N GLY A 211 2.29 -13.93 7.42
CA GLY A 211 3.18 -14.45 6.38
C GLY A 211 2.91 -15.90 5.98
N THR A 212 1.77 -16.45 6.37
CA THR A 212 1.34 -17.85 6.11
C THR A 212 0.22 -17.94 5.07
N SER A 213 -0.28 -16.80 4.59
CA SER A 213 -1.38 -16.76 3.63
C SER A 213 -1.02 -17.43 2.29
N PRO A 214 -1.92 -18.24 1.73
CA PRO A 214 -1.79 -18.72 0.36
C PRO A 214 -2.06 -17.62 -0.69
N LEU A 215 -2.56 -16.44 -0.28
CA LEU A 215 -2.79 -15.33 -1.19
C LEU A 215 -1.50 -14.52 -1.38
N PRO A 216 -1.05 -14.30 -2.63
CA PRO A 216 0.18 -13.57 -2.92
C PRO A 216 0.06 -12.05 -2.72
N LEU A 217 -1.18 -11.53 -2.64
CA LEU A 217 -1.49 -10.11 -2.51
C LEU A 217 -2.35 -9.88 -1.27
N PHE A 218 -2.24 -8.67 -0.72
CA PHE A 218 -3.04 -8.24 0.43
C PHE A 218 -4.54 -8.44 0.14
N PRO A 219 -5.30 -9.19 0.96
CA PRO A 219 -6.71 -9.48 0.74
C PRO A 219 -7.62 -8.30 1.09
N TYR A 220 -7.39 -7.15 0.44
CA TYR A 220 -8.27 -6.00 0.59
C TYR A 220 -9.63 -6.29 -0.08
N PRO A 221 -10.73 -5.67 0.40
CA PRO A 221 -12.08 -6.00 -0.06
C PRO A 221 -12.27 -5.94 -1.58
N GLY A 222 -11.64 -4.98 -2.26
CA GLY A 222 -11.73 -4.85 -3.72
C GLY A 222 -11.16 -6.04 -4.48
N LEU A 223 -10.04 -6.60 -4.01
CA LEU A 223 -9.45 -7.82 -4.57
C LEU A 223 -10.39 -9.01 -4.37
N LEU A 224 -10.93 -9.16 -3.17
CA LEU A 224 -11.84 -10.26 -2.84
C LEU A 224 -13.12 -10.18 -3.67
N VAL A 225 -13.67 -8.99 -3.90
CA VAL A 225 -14.82 -8.79 -4.80
C VAL A 225 -14.46 -9.13 -6.24
N ALA A 226 -13.25 -8.80 -6.70
CA ALA A 226 -12.80 -9.17 -8.05
C ALA A 226 -12.71 -10.70 -8.22
N PHE A 227 -12.42 -11.47 -7.17
CA PHE A 227 -12.40 -12.94 -7.21
C PHE A 227 -13.80 -13.56 -7.30
N ILE A 228 -14.85 -12.87 -6.84
CA ILE A 228 -16.23 -13.36 -6.92
C ILE A 228 -16.72 -13.37 -8.37
N THR A 229 -16.27 -12.42 -9.20
CA THR A 229 -16.68 -12.34 -10.60
C THR A 229 -15.71 -13.08 -11.51
N GLN A 230 -16.25 -13.81 -12.49
CA GLN A 230 -15.45 -14.45 -13.55
C GLN A 230 -15.33 -13.57 -14.81
N ASN A 231 -15.94 -12.38 -14.83
CA ASN A 231 -15.93 -11.49 -16.00
C ASN A 231 -14.66 -10.61 -15.99
N PRO A 232 -13.71 -10.77 -16.95
CA PRO A 232 -12.46 -10.02 -16.98
C PRO A 232 -12.67 -8.50 -17.11
N VAL A 233 -13.71 -8.08 -17.83
CA VAL A 233 -14.02 -6.64 -18.00
C VAL A 233 -14.45 -6.03 -16.68
N LEU A 234 -15.26 -6.76 -15.90
CA LEU A 234 -15.70 -6.28 -14.59
C LEU A 234 -14.55 -6.27 -13.58
N GLN A 235 -13.66 -7.28 -13.61
CA GLN A 235 -12.44 -7.29 -12.79
C GLN A 235 -11.55 -6.09 -13.08
N LEU A 236 -11.28 -5.81 -14.37
CA LEU A 236 -10.50 -4.66 -14.78
C LEU A 236 -11.15 -3.35 -14.34
N TRP A 237 -12.47 -3.23 -14.49
CA TRP A 237 -13.21 -2.05 -14.05
C TRP A 237 -13.09 -1.82 -12.54
N ILE A 238 -13.27 -2.86 -11.71
CA ILE A 238 -13.08 -2.77 -10.25
C ILE A 238 -11.68 -2.30 -9.90
N LEU A 239 -10.65 -2.89 -10.51
CA LEU A 239 -9.25 -2.53 -10.28
C LEU A 239 -8.98 -1.07 -10.66
N LEU A 240 -9.45 -0.63 -11.83
CA LEU A 240 -9.30 0.76 -12.28
C LEU A 240 -10.03 1.73 -11.35
N SER A 241 -11.28 1.46 -10.99
CA SER A 241 -12.07 2.31 -10.10
C SER A 241 -11.42 2.50 -8.74
N LEU A 242 -10.86 1.43 -8.15
CA LEU A 242 -10.14 1.52 -6.88
C LEU A 242 -8.81 2.25 -7.02
N SER A 243 -8.15 2.14 -8.18
CA SER A 243 -6.92 2.88 -8.46
C SER A 243 -7.17 4.39 -8.65
N LEU A 244 -8.34 4.76 -9.15
CA LEU A 244 -8.70 6.17 -9.37
C LEU A 244 -8.83 6.98 -8.07
N TRP A 245 -9.07 6.31 -6.94
CA TRP A 245 -9.07 6.93 -5.61
C TRP A 245 -7.79 7.73 -5.34
N PHE A 246 -6.63 7.19 -5.76
CA PHE A 246 -5.33 7.83 -5.53
C PHE A 246 -5.27 9.24 -6.10
N TRP A 247 -5.76 9.44 -7.33
CA TRP A 247 -5.75 10.74 -7.99
C TRP A 247 -6.67 11.75 -7.30
N GLY A 248 -7.85 11.31 -6.87
CA GLY A 248 -8.79 12.14 -6.11
C GLY A 248 -8.18 12.57 -4.78
N TRP A 249 -7.58 11.64 -4.04
CA TRP A 249 -6.94 11.93 -2.76
C TRP A 249 -5.73 12.85 -2.91
N SER A 250 -4.81 12.55 -3.84
CA SER A 250 -3.61 13.35 -4.05
C SER A 250 -3.93 14.81 -4.36
N GLY A 251 -4.94 15.08 -5.20
CA GLY A 251 -5.30 16.46 -5.55
C GLY A 251 -5.69 17.31 -4.34
N THR A 252 -6.43 16.73 -3.39
CA THR A 252 -6.93 17.47 -2.21
C THR A 252 -5.82 17.81 -1.20
N VAL A 253 -4.86 16.91 -0.99
CA VAL A 253 -3.79 17.08 0.00
C VAL A 253 -2.83 18.21 -0.38
N PHE A 254 -2.48 18.31 -1.66
CA PHE A 254 -1.57 19.35 -2.14
C PHE A 254 -2.19 20.74 -2.12
N LEU A 255 -3.50 20.84 -2.38
CA LEU A 255 -4.20 22.13 -2.36
C LEU A 255 -4.25 22.72 -0.94
N SER A 256 -4.59 21.91 0.06
CA SER A 256 -4.67 22.38 1.46
C SER A 256 -3.28 22.81 1.98
N SER A 257 -2.27 21.97 1.80
CA SER A 257 -0.93 22.22 2.36
C SER A 257 -0.22 23.42 1.71
N SER A 258 -0.40 23.63 0.40
CA SER A 258 0.19 24.77 -0.30
C SER A 258 -0.37 26.11 0.18
N ARG A 259 -1.67 26.16 0.55
CA ARG A 259 -2.29 27.34 1.17
C ARG A 259 -1.68 27.69 2.52
N VAL A 260 -1.39 26.67 3.34
CA VAL A 260 -0.76 26.88 4.67
C VAL A 260 0.65 27.43 4.53
N ILE A 261 1.46 26.87 3.61
CA ILE A 261 2.82 27.38 3.34
C ILE A 261 2.77 28.81 2.80
N PHE A 262 1.84 29.09 1.87
CA PHE A 262 1.64 30.41 1.31
C PHE A 262 1.27 31.43 2.39
N ALA A 263 0.28 31.11 3.25
CA ALA A 263 -0.15 31.98 4.35
C ALA A 263 1.00 32.23 5.35
N ALA A 264 1.74 31.19 5.73
CA ALA A 264 2.88 31.33 6.63
C ALA A 264 4.03 32.18 6.02
N ALA A 265 4.22 32.12 4.71
CA ALA A 265 5.16 32.98 4.01
C ALA A 265 4.66 34.42 3.91
N PHE A 266 3.36 34.63 3.71
CA PHE A 266 2.70 35.93 3.72
C PHE A 266 2.79 36.61 5.10
N ASP A 267 2.60 35.85 6.18
CA ASP A 267 2.80 36.26 7.58
C ASP A 267 4.29 36.46 7.94
N ARG A 268 5.19 36.32 6.96
CA ARG A 268 6.64 36.48 7.07
C ARG A 268 7.33 35.51 8.03
N VAL A 269 6.64 34.45 8.44
CA VAL A 269 7.19 33.34 9.22
C VAL A 269 8.16 32.53 8.38
N LEU A 270 7.85 32.36 7.09
CA LEU A 270 8.69 31.69 6.10
C LEU A 270 9.35 32.69 5.12
N PRO A 271 10.33 32.24 4.31
CA PRO A 271 10.90 33.03 3.22
C PRO A 271 9.84 33.49 2.22
N GLU A 272 9.94 34.76 1.79
CA GLU A 272 8.95 35.42 0.94
C GLU A 272 8.78 34.75 -0.43
N TRP A 273 9.86 34.15 -0.97
CA TRP A 273 9.80 33.44 -2.24
C TRP A 273 8.83 32.25 -2.22
N MET A 274 8.53 31.68 -1.03
CA MET A 274 7.57 30.58 -0.90
C MET A 274 6.13 31.04 -1.19
N ALA A 275 5.85 32.34 -1.09
CA ALA A 275 4.57 32.95 -1.48
C ALA A 275 4.55 33.41 -2.95
N THR A 276 5.51 33.03 -3.79
CA THR A 276 5.51 33.41 -5.21
C THR A 276 4.41 32.68 -5.99
N VAL A 277 3.64 33.44 -6.76
CA VAL A 277 2.55 32.93 -7.62
C VAL A 277 2.94 33.10 -9.08
N SER A 278 2.81 32.04 -9.87
CA SER A 278 3.02 32.12 -11.31
C SER A 278 1.89 32.93 -11.96
N ALA A 279 2.23 33.97 -12.73
CA ALA A 279 1.26 34.78 -13.48
C ALA A 279 0.45 33.96 -14.51
N ARG A 280 1.05 32.94 -15.14
CA ARG A 280 0.41 32.12 -16.19
C ARG A 280 -0.65 31.17 -15.63
N PHE A 281 -0.29 30.38 -14.62
CA PHE A 281 -1.14 29.33 -14.06
C PHE A 281 -1.92 29.75 -12.79
N ARG A 282 -1.62 30.93 -12.22
CA ARG A 282 -2.21 31.43 -10.96
C ARG A 282 -2.04 30.45 -9.78
N THR A 283 -0.94 29.70 -9.78
CA THR A 283 -0.60 28.72 -8.74
C THR A 283 0.59 29.18 -7.91
N PRO A 284 0.65 28.85 -6.60
CA PRO A 284 1.74 29.22 -5.70
C PRO A 284 2.96 28.33 -5.96
N THR A 285 3.79 28.68 -6.95
CA THR A 285 4.93 27.88 -7.39
C THR A 285 5.98 27.69 -6.31
N GLY A 286 6.23 28.72 -5.48
CA GLY A 286 7.17 28.61 -4.37
C GLY A 286 6.78 27.52 -3.38
N ALA A 287 5.53 27.54 -2.91
CA ALA A 287 4.98 26.53 -2.00
C ALA A 287 5.01 25.12 -2.62
N LEU A 288 4.63 24.99 -3.90
CA LEU A 288 4.65 23.69 -4.60
C LEU A 288 6.06 23.10 -4.70
N ILE A 289 7.08 23.92 -4.96
CA ILE A 289 8.48 23.46 -4.99
C ILE A 289 8.92 22.94 -3.62
N VAL A 290 8.63 23.70 -2.56
CA VAL A 290 8.97 23.33 -1.17
C VAL A 290 8.27 22.06 -0.74
N MET A 291 7.08 21.77 -1.26
CA MET A 291 6.42 20.49 -1.01
C MET A 291 7.00 19.35 -1.83
N THR A 292 7.19 19.59 -3.14
CA THR A 292 7.53 18.53 -4.10
C THR A 292 8.94 18.01 -3.90
N ILE A 293 9.95 18.89 -3.75
CA ILE A 293 11.35 18.47 -3.65
C ILE A 293 11.59 17.57 -2.42
N PRO A 294 11.22 17.97 -1.19
CA PRO A 294 11.37 17.09 -0.02
C PRO A 294 10.53 15.82 -0.15
N SER A 295 9.32 15.90 -0.72
CA SER A 295 8.49 14.70 -0.92
C SER A 295 9.16 13.69 -1.84
N ILE A 296 9.80 14.13 -2.94
CA ILE A 296 10.59 13.26 -3.82
C ILE A 296 11.75 12.63 -3.05
N ILE A 297 12.52 13.41 -2.28
CA ILE A 297 13.66 12.90 -1.51
C ILE A 297 13.18 11.84 -0.50
N VAL A 298 12.14 12.13 0.27
CA VAL A 298 11.57 11.20 1.25
C VAL A 298 11.02 9.96 0.55
N SER A 299 10.41 10.10 -0.62
CA SER A 299 9.89 8.97 -1.41
C SER A 299 11.01 8.07 -1.94
N LEU A 300 12.13 8.64 -2.38
CA LEU A 300 13.31 7.90 -2.79
C LEU A 300 13.93 7.14 -1.61
N LEU A 301 14.04 7.78 -0.45
CA LEU A 301 14.52 7.12 0.77
C LEU A 301 13.57 5.99 1.19
N TYR A 302 12.26 6.23 1.14
CA TYR A 302 11.26 5.22 1.49
C TYR A 302 11.29 3.99 0.57
N SER A 303 11.46 4.20 -0.73
CA SER A 303 11.43 3.13 -1.73
C SER A 303 12.75 2.38 -1.87
N TYR A 304 13.89 3.05 -1.68
CA TYR A 304 15.20 2.48 -2.03
C TYR A 304 16.18 2.35 -0.85
N TYR A 305 15.97 3.02 0.27
CA TYR A 305 16.89 2.96 1.41
C TYR A 305 16.39 1.96 2.48
N PRO A 306 17.13 0.85 2.73
CA PRO A 306 16.73 -0.15 3.71
C PRO A 306 16.56 0.46 5.10
N GLY A 307 15.45 0.13 5.76
CA GLY A 307 15.16 0.59 7.12
C GLY A 307 14.55 1.98 7.24
N PHE A 308 14.48 2.80 6.18
CA PHE A 308 13.86 4.13 6.26
C PHE A 308 12.37 4.07 6.65
N ILE A 309 11.66 3.06 6.15
CA ILE A 309 10.25 2.81 6.48
C ILE A 309 10.04 2.78 8.01
N THR A 310 10.96 2.15 8.75
CA THR A 310 10.87 2.02 10.21
C THR A 310 10.94 3.36 10.95
N LEU A 311 11.58 4.38 10.36
CA LEU A 311 11.64 5.73 10.93
C LEU A 311 10.33 6.49 10.77
N THR A 312 9.50 6.11 9.78
CA THR A 312 8.26 6.82 9.44
C THR A 312 7.01 6.22 10.11
N LEU A 313 7.14 5.14 10.86
CA LEU A 313 6.03 4.42 11.50
C LEU A 313 5.19 5.31 12.42
N ALA A 314 5.82 6.23 13.14
CA ALA A 314 5.15 7.11 14.11
C ALA A 314 4.51 8.36 13.47
N SER A 315 4.47 8.46 12.14
CA SER A 315 3.97 9.63 11.43
C SER A 315 2.51 9.97 11.77
N ALA A 316 1.67 8.98 12.03
CA ALA A 316 0.30 9.18 12.50
C ALA A 316 0.25 9.92 13.87
N ALA A 317 1.16 9.58 14.78
CA ALA A 317 1.23 10.19 16.10
C ALA A 317 1.59 11.68 16.04
N VAL A 318 2.41 12.09 15.05
CA VAL A 318 2.76 13.51 14.81
C VAL A 318 1.52 14.37 14.56
N ILE A 319 0.55 13.83 13.81
CA ILE A 319 -0.69 14.57 13.51
C ILE A 319 -1.52 14.72 14.78
N ALA A 320 -1.67 13.65 15.57
CA ALA A 320 -2.38 13.70 16.84
C ALA A 320 -1.74 14.69 17.82
N ILE A 321 -0.40 14.70 17.94
CA ILE A 321 0.34 15.66 18.77
C ILE A 321 0.10 17.10 18.29
N THR A 322 0.04 17.32 16.98
CA THR A 322 -0.28 18.65 16.42
C THR A 322 -1.69 19.08 16.84
N TYR A 323 -2.67 18.17 16.79
CA TYR A 323 -4.01 18.46 17.28
C TYR A 323 -4.09 18.69 18.78
N VAL A 324 -3.25 18.05 19.60
CA VAL A 324 -3.15 18.37 21.04
C VAL A 324 -2.87 19.86 21.23
N GLY A 325 -1.94 20.44 20.47
CA GLY A 325 -1.65 21.86 20.51
C GLY A 325 -2.86 22.74 20.15
N THR A 326 -3.54 22.43 19.05
CA THR A 326 -4.75 23.15 18.61
C THR A 326 -5.89 23.03 19.63
N THR A 327 -6.10 21.84 20.19
CA THR A 327 -7.13 21.58 21.19
C THR A 327 -6.87 22.33 22.49
N VAL A 328 -5.63 22.35 22.98
CA VAL A 328 -5.26 23.15 24.16
C VAL A 328 -5.49 24.64 23.90
N ALA A 329 -5.13 25.14 22.71
CA ALA A 329 -5.41 26.52 22.34
C ALA A 329 -6.93 26.82 22.37
N ALA A 330 -7.76 25.92 21.84
CA ALA A 330 -9.22 26.05 21.86
C ALA A 330 -9.82 26.01 23.27
N ILE A 331 -9.30 25.17 24.17
CA ILE A 331 -9.72 25.10 25.59
C ILE A 331 -9.44 26.42 26.33
N VAL A 332 -8.27 27.01 26.07
CA VAL A 332 -7.81 28.22 26.77
C VAL A 332 -8.36 29.51 26.14
N LEU A 333 -8.74 29.48 24.86
CA LEU A 333 -9.21 30.64 24.09
C LEU A 333 -10.29 31.47 24.81
N PRO A 334 -11.37 30.89 25.35
CA PRO A 334 -12.42 31.67 26.03
C PRO A 334 -11.93 32.43 27.26
N TYR A 335 -10.86 31.96 27.90
CA TYR A 335 -10.35 32.55 29.14
C TYR A 335 -9.23 33.57 28.90
N ARG A 336 -8.38 33.33 27.88
CA ARG A 336 -7.20 34.16 27.61
C ARG A 336 -7.44 35.27 26.59
N LYS A 337 -8.30 35.04 25.59
CA LYS A 337 -8.72 36.06 24.61
C LYS A 337 -10.25 36.19 24.61
N ARG A 338 -10.80 36.64 25.73
CA ARG A 338 -12.25 36.77 25.98
C ARG A 338 -12.97 37.58 24.90
N GLU A 339 -12.42 38.74 24.54
CA GLU A 339 -13.01 39.62 23.52
C GLU A 339 -13.11 38.92 22.16
N LEU A 340 -12.04 38.24 21.76
CA LEU A 340 -11.98 37.46 20.53
C LEU A 340 -12.99 36.30 20.52
N PHE A 341 -13.07 35.58 21.63
CA PHE A 341 -14.02 34.49 21.77
C PHE A 341 -15.47 35.01 21.71
N ASN A 342 -15.78 36.09 22.43
CA ASN A 342 -17.11 36.69 22.48
C ASN A 342 -17.57 37.22 21.12
N ALA A 343 -16.64 37.68 20.27
CA ALA A 343 -16.93 38.07 18.89
C ALA A 343 -17.28 36.86 17.98
N SER A 344 -16.90 35.64 18.36
CA SER A 344 -17.17 34.45 17.57
C SER A 344 -18.63 33.95 17.72
N PRO A 345 -19.23 33.32 16.69
CA PRO A 345 -20.56 32.71 16.79
C PRO A 345 -20.67 31.58 17.81
N VAL A 346 -19.53 30.96 18.19
CA VAL A 346 -19.45 29.83 19.12
C VAL A 346 -19.64 30.27 20.57
N SER A 347 -19.43 31.55 20.89
CA SER A 347 -19.55 32.10 22.25
C SER A 347 -20.90 31.90 22.91
N ARG A 348 -21.96 31.75 22.09
CA ARG A 348 -23.34 31.58 22.55
C ARG A 348 -23.60 30.20 23.17
N TYR A 349 -22.75 29.21 22.90
CA TYR A 349 -22.94 27.83 23.36
C TYR A 349 -22.18 27.60 24.67
N THR A 350 -22.91 27.47 25.77
CA THR A 350 -22.37 27.14 27.09
C THR A 350 -23.17 25.98 27.69
N ILE A 351 -22.49 25.13 28.46
CA ILE A 351 -23.11 24.01 29.20
C ILE A 351 -22.70 24.20 30.66
N GLY A 352 -23.67 24.41 31.55
CA GLY A 352 -23.38 24.66 32.96
C GLY A 352 -22.51 25.89 33.23
N GLY A 353 -22.60 26.92 32.38
CA GLY A 353 -21.78 28.15 32.49
C GLY A 353 -20.35 28.03 31.93
N ILE A 354 -19.94 26.85 31.48
CA ILE A 354 -18.64 26.63 30.83
C ILE A 354 -18.84 26.69 29.30
N PRO A 355 -17.98 27.40 28.55
CA PRO A 355 -18.02 27.39 27.09
C PRO A 355 -17.97 25.97 26.52
N ALA A 356 -18.88 25.64 25.59
CA ALA A 356 -18.99 24.30 25.01
C ALA A 356 -17.69 23.86 24.31
N ILE A 357 -16.96 24.80 23.70
CA ILE A 357 -15.65 24.57 23.08
C ILE A 357 -14.60 24.06 24.08
N THR A 358 -14.67 24.50 25.34
CA THR A 358 -13.76 24.05 26.40
C THR A 358 -14.07 22.61 26.77
N ILE A 359 -15.35 22.27 26.92
CA ILE A 359 -15.78 20.91 27.30
C ILE A 359 -15.44 19.92 26.18
N SER A 360 -15.83 20.23 24.93
CA SER A 360 -15.51 19.38 23.78
C SER A 360 -14.00 19.27 23.57
N GLY A 361 -13.27 20.35 23.78
CA GLY A 361 -11.81 20.37 23.74
C GLY A 361 -11.19 19.44 24.80
N VAL A 362 -11.66 19.48 26.05
CA VAL A 362 -11.14 18.60 27.11
C VAL A 362 -11.41 17.12 26.79
N ILE A 363 -12.63 16.79 26.35
CA ILE A 363 -12.98 15.42 25.96
C ILE A 363 -12.07 14.93 24.82
N PHE A 364 -11.90 15.77 23.78
CA PHE A 364 -11.05 15.43 22.65
C PHE A 364 -9.57 15.36 23.04
N LEU A 365 -9.10 16.21 23.96
CA LEU A 365 -7.75 16.14 24.50
C LEU A 365 -7.50 14.82 25.22
N LEU A 366 -8.41 14.39 26.11
CA LEU A 366 -8.31 13.10 26.79
C LEU A 366 -8.28 11.94 25.80
N PHE A 367 -9.11 12.02 24.76
CA PHE A 367 -9.13 11.05 23.67
C PHE A 367 -7.79 11.00 22.91
N LEU A 368 -7.22 12.15 22.54
CA LEU A 368 -5.90 12.20 21.88
C LEU A 368 -4.80 11.65 22.78
N LEU A 369 -4.79 12.01 24.07
CA LEU A 369 -3.80 11.51 25.04
C LEU A 369 -3.90 9.99 25.21
N TYR A 370 -5.10 9.44 25.24
CA TYR A 370 -5.31 7.98 25.25
C TYR A 370 -4.69 7.31 24.02
N ASN A 371 -4.96 7.83 22.81
CA ASN A 371 -4.41 7.26 21.58
C ASN A 371 -2.87 7.36 21.53
N ILE A 372 -2.31 8.52 21.90
CA ILE A 372 -0.86 8.72 21.97
C ILE A 372 -0.23 7.76 22.98
N TYR A 373 -0.86 7.56 24.14
CA TYR A 373 -0.40 6.59 25.13
C TYR A 373 -0.38 5.18 24.56
N MET A 374 -1.51 4.72 23.98
CA MET A 374 -1.62 3.37 23.41
C MET A 374 -0.58 3.13 22.31
N TRP A 375 -0.38 4.09 21.39
CA TRP A 375 0.65 4.00 20.35
C TRP A 375 2.09 3.99 20.89
N SER A 376 2.31 4.55 22.09
CA SER A 376 3.64 4.61 22.71
C SER A 376 3.98 3.34 23.48
N VAL A 377 2.99 2.66 24.07
CA VAL A 377 3.22 1.52 24.98
C VAL A 377 2.93 0.17 24.34
N ASP A 378 1.97 0.09 23.42
CA ASP A 378 1.49 -1.17 22.88
C ASP A 378 2.08 -1.41 21.48
N ALA A 379 2.84 -2.50 21.36
CA ALA A 379 3.48 -2.91 20.12
C ALA A 379 2.47 -3.32 19.05
N VAL A 380 1.23 -3.69 19.43
CA VAL A 380 0.18 -4.13 18.50
C VAL A 380 -0.12 -3.08 17.43
N TYR A 381 0.02 -1.80 17.75
CA TYR A 381 -0.24 -0.74 16.77
C TYR A 381 0.92 -0.51 15.80
N GLY A 382 2.13 -1.00 16.09
CA GLY A 382 3.31 -0.86 15.24
C GLY A 382 3.94 0.54 15.22
N LEU A 383 3.58 1.42 16.16
CA LEU A 383 4.12 2.80 16.24
C LEU A 383 5.17 3.00 17.36
N ASN A 384 5.35 2.02 18.25
CA ASN A 384 6.15 2.17 19.47
C ASN A 384 7.69 2.03 19.26
N SER A 385 8.18 2.16 18.02
CA SER A 385 9.61 2.10 17.72
C SER A 385 10.37 3.31 18.31
N PRO A 386 11.37 3.11 19.19
CA PRO A 386 12.13 4.22 19.76
C PRO A 386 12.88 5.05 18.70
N LEU A 387 13.39 4.41 17.64
CA LEU A 387 14.07 5.11 16.54
C LEU A 387 13.11 6.02 15.78
N SER A 388 11.90 5.52 15.50
CA SER A 388 10.82 6.29 14.90
C SER A 388 10.44 7.50 15.77
N ALA A 389 10.31 7.30 17.09
CA ALA A 389 10.01 8.37 18.03
C ALA A 389 11.11 9.45 18.07
N ILE A 390 12.39 9.06 18.10
CA ILE A 390 13.53 10.00 18.05
C ILE A 390 13.53 10.77 16.73
N TYR A 391 13.31 10.09 15.61
CA TYR A 391 13.22 10.73 14.31
C TYR A 391 12.10 11.76 14.26
N MET A 392 10.90 11.42 14.72
CA MET A 392 9.78 12.37 14.79
C MET A 392 10.05 13.55 15.73
N LEU A 393 10.65 13.30 16.90
CA LEU A 393 11.06 14.35 17.83
C LEU A 393 12.08 15.30 17.18
N SER A 394 13.02 14.77 16.40
CA SER A 394 13.99 15.59 15.67
C SER A 394 13.33 16.53 14.65
N LEU A 395 12.24 16.10 14.00
CA LEU A 395 11.47 16.94 13.08
C LEU A 395 10.76 18.07 13.81
N TYR A 396 10.21 17.82 15.00
CA TYR A 396 9.64 18.87 15.85
C TYR A 396 10.69 19.87 16.33
N ILE A 397 11.84 19.37 16.78
CA ILE A 397 12.96 20.23 17.17
C ILE A 397 13.41 21.09 15.98
N LEU A 398 13.53 20.50 14.78
CA LEU A 398 13.86 21.23 13.57
C LEU A 398 12.81 22.32 13.27
N ALA A 399 11.52 22.02 13.38
CA ALA A 399 10.46 23.02 13.18
C ALA A 399 10.55 24.18 14.19
N ILE A 400 10.82 23.89 15.46
CA ILE A 400 11.03 24.89 16.51
C ILE A 400 12.26 25.76 16.20
N VAL A 401 13.38 25.13 15.82
CA VAL A 401 14.62 25.82 15.46
C VAL A 401 14.40 26.72 14.24
N LEU A 402 13.70 26.25 13.21
CA LEU A 402 13.35 27.05 12.05
C LEU A 402 12.50 28.26 12.43
N TYR A 403 11.45 28.07 13.23
CA TYR A 403 10.58 29.15 13.69
C TYR A 403 11.37 30.25 14.44
N PHE A 404 12.17 29.87 15.44
CA PHE A 404 12.95 30.84 16.20
C PHE A 404 14.09 31.46 15.38
N GLY A 405 14.69 30.69 14.47
CA GLY A 405 15.69 31.17 13.52
C GLY A 405 15.13 32.28 12.63
N PHE A 406 14.00 32.03 11.97
CA PHE A 406 13.31 33.03 11.15
C PHE A 406 12.82 34.22 11.98
N LYS A 407 12.27 33.98 13.18
CA LYS A 407 11.85 35.07 14.08
C LYS A 407 13.00 36.01 14.44
N ARG A 408 14.18 35.46 14.75
CA ARG A 408 15.37 36.27 15.05
C ARG A 408 15.89 36.99 13.81
N TYR A 409 15.87 36.34 12.65
CA TYR A 409 16.27 36.95 11.38
C TYR A 409 15.36 38.13 11.00
N ARG A 410 14.04 37.98 11.09
CA ARG A 410 13.07 39.04 10.79
C ARG A 410 13.11 40.20 11.78
N ARG A 411 13.36 39.93 13.06
CA ARG A 411 13.59 40.98 14.06
C ARG A 411 14.79 41.86 13.71
N ARG A 412 15.85 41.29 13.12
CA ARG A 412 17.00 42.07 12.60
C ARG A 412 16.64 42.94 11.38
N GLN A 413 15.58 42.59 10.64
CA GLN A 413 15.04 43.40 9.54
C GLN A 413 14.02 44.45 10.01
N GLY A 414 13.79 44.59 11.32
CA GLY A 414 12.81 45.54 11.88
C GLY A 414 11.35 45.10 11.77
N ILE A 415 11.09 43.82 11.45
CA ILE A 415 9.72 43.30 11.29
C ILE A 415 9.30 42.59 12.58
N ASP A 416 8.26 43.08 13.25
CA ASP A 416 7.66 42.40 14.41
C ASP A 416 6.57 41.41 14.00
N ILE A 417 6.95 40.13 13.93
CA ILE A 417 6.01 39.04 13.61
C ILE A 417 4.88 38.93 14.65
N ASN A 418 5.08 39.40 15.90
CA ASN A 418 4.05 39.25 16.94
C ASN A 418 2.81 40.11 16.66
N MET A 419 2.93 41.17 15.86
CA MET A 419 1.79 42.02 15.47
C MET A 419 0.81 41.29 14.56
N ALA A 420 1.29 40.37 13.70
CA ALA A 420 0.43 39.58 12.80
C ALA A 420 -0.56 38.66 13.55
N TYR A 421 -0.28 38.34 14.82
CA TYR A 421 -1.11 37.44 15.63
C TYR A 421 -2.06 38.15 16.62
N GLN A 422 -2.10 39.49 16.58
CA GLN A 422 -2.95 40.28 17.48
C GLN A 422 -4.40 40.32 17.01
N GLU A 423 -4.64 40.31 15.72
CA GLU A 423 -5.97 40.35 15.10
C GLU A 423 -6.22 39.07 14.29
N ILE A 424 -7.48 38.62 14.23
CA ILE A 424 -7.86 37.63 13.21
C ILE A 424 -7.87 38.39 11.88
N PRO A 425 -7.15 37.91 10.84
CA PRO A 425 -7.23 38.51 9.53
C PRO A 425 -8.70 38.62 9.12
N VAL A 426 -9.13 39.82 8.71
CA VAL A 426 -10.43 40.00 8.08
C VAL A 426 -10.36 39.28 6.74
N GLU A 427 -10.97 38.09 6.65
CA GLU A 427 -11.17 37.38 5.39
C GLU A 427 -12.11 38.14 4.45
#